data_AF-A0A9D6MYL1-F1
#
_entry.id   AF-A0A9D6MYL1-F1
#
_cell.length_a   1.000
_cell.length_b   1.000
_cell.length_c   1.000
_cell.angle_alpha   90.00
_cell.angle_beta   90.00
_cell.angle_gamma   90.00
#
_symmetry.space_group_name_H-M   'P 1'
#
loop_
_entity.id
_entity.type
_entity.pdbx_description
1 polymer ?
#
loop_
_entity_poly.entity_id
_entity_poly.type
_entity_poly.pdbx_seq_one_letter_code
_entity_poly.pdbx_strand_id
1 'polypeptide(L)'
;MYFVKPALAAALLAALSGPAVEAGPIETDALDTIEIVRLVGSPESPGAAFQSVPCVRMRSGRVEVLRAGIQAPLLRALRLPNEIELHPDGVLLKRGAPIGKLAEGERLFMDGALFRPDGSMTYPQEHFVRVKGKLMRVVQGVAEPVPPGQQLENGTWIGEYGRMIMPNGYASHLQDGQIFQPDGQELRAWDTITYRDGRVVLFKDGSLIPLPPGRTMVMNDGTLVRGDGSLLRHSAARAYASEAPVRLSDGDLVRVVRLPGPRNGHRQLKGY
;
A
#
# COMPACT_ATOMS: atom_id res chain seq x y z
N MET A 1 41.99 -14.70 21.10
CA MET A 1 42.37 -14.21 19.76
C MET A 1 42.33 -15.42 18.83
N TYR A 2 41.21 -15.66 18.14
CA TYR A 2 41.04 -16.85 17.28
C TYR A 2 41.14 -16.42 15.83
N PHE A 3 42.17 -16.93 15.13
CA PHE A 3 42.35 -16.79 13.70
C PHE A 3 41.38 -17.72 12.97
N VAL A 4 40.47 -17.15 12.18
CA VAL A 4 39.67 -17.91 11.21
C VAL A 4 40.48 -17.98 9.91
N LYS A 5 40.64 -19.20 9.37
CA LYS A 5 41.39 -19.49 8.15
C LYS A 5 40.79 -18.76 6.92
N PRO A 6 41.60 -18.16 6.03
CA PRO A 6 41.13 -17.38 4.87
C PRO A 6 40.45 -18.21 3.76
N ALA A 7 40.32 -19.54 3.91
CA ALA A 7 39.66 -20.41 2.92
C ALA A 7 38.13 -20.40 3.01
N LEU A 8 37.53 -19.97 4.13
CA LEU A 8 36.06 -19.94 4.26
C LEU A 8 35.42 -18.66 3.68
N ALA A 9 36.20 -17.58 3.50
CA ALA A 9 35.71 -16.32 2.95
C ALA A 9 35.54 -16.37 1.41
N ALA A 10 36.31 -17.22 0.72
CA ALA A 10 36.22 -17.37 -0.74
C ALA A 10 35.02 -18.24 -1.19
N ALA A 11 34.58 -19.20 -0.37
CA ALA A 11 33.45 -20.06 -0.68
C ALA A 11 32.08 -19.34 -0.55
N LEU A 12 31.99 -18.31 0.31
CA LEU A 12 30.76 -17.52 0.46
C LEU A 12 30.58 -16.47 -0.64
N LEU A 13 31.67 -16.03 -1.29
CA LEU A 13 31.61 -15.08 -2.41
C LEU A 13 31.29 -15.76 -3.75
N ALA A 14 31.67 -17.03 -3.94
CA ALA A 14 31.40 -17.78 -5.18
C ALA A 14 29.93 -18.28 -5.30
N ALA A 15 29.19 -18.33 -4.19
CA ALA A 15 27.77 -18.71 -4.18
C ALA A 15 26.81 -17.56 -4.54
N LEU A 16 27.33 -16.33 -4.71
CA LEU A 16 26.55 -15.14 -5.09
C LEU A 16 26.71 -14.74 -6.57
N SER A 17 27.50 -15.49 -7.34
CA SER A 17 27.68 -15.31 -8.79
C SER A 17 26.93 -16.41 -9.55
N GLY A 18 25.61 -16.40 -9.47
CA GLY A 18 24.77 -17.07 -10.47
C GLY A 18 24.75 -16.28 -11.78
N PRO A 19 24.46 -16.93 -12.92
CA PRO A 19 24.39 -16.23 -14.20
C PRO A 19 23.34 -15.12 -14.15
N ALA A 20 23.67 -13.98 -14.75
CA ALA A 20 22.78 -12.85 -14.90
C ALA A 20 21.49 -13.32 -15.60
N VAL A 21 20.40 -13.40 -14.84
CA VAL A 21 19.06 -13.55 -15.42
C VAL A 21 18.74 -12.19 -16.03
N GLU A 22 18.81 -12.11 -17.36
CA GLU A 22 18.24 -10.99 -18.10
C GLU A 22 16.76 -10.90 -17.72
N ALA A 23 16.41 -9.86 -16.96
CA ALA A 23 15.03 -9.53 -16.68
C ALA A 23 14.40 -9.00 -17.97
N GLY A 24 13.76 -9.91 -18.71
CA GLY A 24 12.85 -9.54 -19.79
C GLY A 24 11.69 -8.69 -19.24
N PRO A 25 10.99 -7.94 -20.12
CA PRO A 25 9.87 -7.12 -19.71
C PRO A 25 8.80 -8.00 -19.08
N ILE A 26 8.42 -7.69 -17.84
CA ILE A 26 7.31 -8.35 -17.17
C ILE A 26 6.04 -7.82 -17.81
N GLU A 27 5.41 -8.64 -18.65
CA GLU A 27 4.03 -8.45 -19.09
C GLU A 27 3.11 -8.50 -17.86
N THR A 28 2.45 -7.38 -17.58
CA THR A 28 1.48 -7.25 -16.50
C THR A 28 0.13 -7.78 -16.97
N ASP A 29 -0.11 -9.09 -16.82
CA ASP A 29 -1.45 -9.66 -16.91
C ASP A 29 -1.95 -10.08 -15.51
N ALA A 30 -3.10 -9.51 -15.17
CA ALA A 30 -4.03 -9.73 -14.05
C ALA A 30 -3.65 -10.77 -12.96
N LEU A 31 -3.31 -10.29 -11.75
CA LEU A 31 -3.38 -11.10 -10.50
C LEU A 31 -3.86 -10.28 -9.28
N ASP A 32 -4.82 -10.86 -8.55
CA ASP A 32 -5.40 -10.46 -7.26
C ASP A 32 -4.41 -10.59 -6.08
N THR A 33 -3.40 -9.74 -6.03
CA THR A 33 -2.31 -9.87 -5.04
C THR A 33 -2.59 -9.11 -3.74
N ILE A 34 -2.84 -9.83 -2.63
CA ILE A 34 -2.73 -9.31 -1.25
C ILE A 34 -1.26 -9.33 -0.84
N GLU A 35 -0.79 -8.29 -0.17
CA GLU A 35 0.61 -8.12 0.21
C GLU A 35 0.70 -7.92 1.75
N ILE A 36 1.45 -8.74 2.50
CA ILE A 36 1.66 -8.53 3.95
C ILE A 36 3.06 -7.98 4.20
N VAL A 37 3.23 -6.94 5.00
CA VAL A 37 4.54 -6.63 5.60
C VAL A 37 4.63 -7.36 6.95
N ARG A 38 5.30 -8.52 6.99
CA ARG A 38 5.70 -9.12 8.26
C ARG A 38 6.84 -8.32 8.84
N LEU A 39 6.62 -7.77 10.03
CA LEU A 39 7.71 -7.22 10.82
C LEU A 39 8.46 -8.39 11.46
N VAL A 40 9.78 -8.34 11.35
CA VAL A 40 10.70 -9.38 11.83
C VAL A 40 10.32 -9.86 13.24
N GLY A 41 9.82 -11.10 13.28
CA GLY A 41 9.73 -12.03 14.41
C GLY A 41 9.91 -13.44 13.81
N SER A 42 10.64 -14.30 14.50
CA SER A 42 11.26 -15.56 14.04
C SER A 42 10.56 -16.36 12.92
N PRO A 43 11.34 -17.00 12.01
CA PRO A 43 10.82 -17.74 10.87
C PRO A 43 10.35 -19.15 11.23
N GLU A 44 9.28 -19.31 11.99
CA GLU A 44 8.67 -20.64 12.17
C GLU A 44 7.13 -20.55 12.24
N SER A 45 6.47 -20.69 11.08
CA SER A 45 5.14 -21.30 10.96
C SER A 45 4.79 -21.53 9.48
N PRO A 46 4.68 -22.79 9.01
CA PRO A 46 4.25 -23.10 7.66
C PRO A 46 2.71 -23.15 7.60
N GLY A 47 2.14 -22.13 6.96
CA GLY A 47 0.71 -22.07 6.61
C GLY A 47 0.50 -20.86 5.71
N ALA A 48 0.32 -21.11 4.41
CA ALA A 48 0.10 -20.11 3.34
C ALA A 48 0.73 -18.74 3.63
N ALA A 49 2.07 -18.66 3.60
CA ALA A 49 2.79 -17.45 3.97
C ALA A 49 2.47 -16.31 2.99
N PHE A 50 1.89 -15.22 3.50
CA PHE A 50 1.72 -14.00 2.73
C PHE A 50 3.07 -13.42 2.36
N GLN A 51 3.11 -12.76 1.20
CA GLN A 51 4.33 -12.20 0.66
C GLN A 51 4.67 -10.88 1.35
N SER A 52 5.94 -10.74 1.78
CA SER A 52 6.49 -9.49 2.30
C SER A 52 6.33 -8.37 1.27
N VAL A 53 5.66 -7.26 1.61
CA VAL A 53 5.58 -6.11 0.69
C VAL A 53 6.88 -5.32 0.73
N PRO A 54 7.53 -5.08 -0.42
CA PRO A 54 8.64 -4.15 -0.47
C PRO A 54 8.18 -2.75 -0.04
N CYS A 55 8.88 -2.18 0.94
CA CYS A 55 8.64 -0.82 1.39
C CYS A 55 9.95 -0.19 1.88
N VAL A 56 9.93 1.10 2.11
CA VAL A 56 10.96 1.80 2.88
C VAL A 56 10.33 2.33 4.15
N ARG A 57 11.10 2.40 5.23
CA ARG A 57 10.66 3.00 6.49
C ARG A 57 11.68 4.01 6.98
N MET A 58 11.19 5.04 7.67
CA MET A 58 12.06 5.90 8.47
C MET A 58 12.28 5.26 9.84
N ARG A 59 13.54 5.02 10.20
CA ARG A 59 13.93 4.52 11.51
C ARG A 59 15.20 5.21 12.01
N SER A 60 15.16 5.74 13.22
CA SER A 60 16.29 6.45 13.84
C SER A 60 16.87 7.55 12.93
N GLY A 61 15.99 8.26 12.21
CA GLY A 61 16.39 9.32 11.26
C GLY A 61 17.09 8.83 9.98
N ARG A 62 17.03 7.54 9.67
CA ARG A 62 17.55 6.96 8.42
C ARG A 62 16.45 6.19 7.69
N VAL A 63 16.50 6.24 6.37
CA VAL A 63 15.62 5.40 5.54
C VAL A 63 16.20 4.00 5.41
N GLU A 64 15.41 3.00 5.73
CA GLU A 64 15.72 1.58 5.55
C GLU A 64 14.78 0.97 4.52
N VAL A 65 15.33 0.20 3.58
CA VAL A 65 14.58 -0.63 2.63
C VAL A 65 14.26 -1.97 3.27
N LEU A 66 12.99 -2.36 3.19
CA LEU A 66 12.49 -3.68 3.56
C LEU A 66 12.08 -4.41 2.30
N ARG A 67 12.74 -5.53 1.99
CA ARG A 67 12.40 -6.38 0.84
C ARG A 67 12.70 -7.83 1.19
N ALA A 68 11.74 -8.73 0.99
CA ALA A 68 11.91 -10.16 1.27
C ALA A 68 12.41 -10.45 2.71
N GLY A 69 11.95 -9.67 3.69
CA GLY A 69 12.39 -9.76 5.09
C GLY A 69 13.78 -9.19 5.38
N ILE A 70 14.54 -8.80 4.34
CA ILE A 70 15.85 -8.17 4.48
C ILE A 70 15.66 -6.67 4.74
N GLN A 71 16.43 -6.16 5.71
CA GLN A 71 16.48 -4.74 6.05
C GLN A 71 17.86 -4.18 5.71
N ALA A 72 17.93 -3.11 4.94
CA ALA A 72 19.18 -2.46 4.56
C ALA A 72 19.01 -0.93 4.51
N PRO A 73 20.05 -0.14 4.84
CA PRO A 73 19.97 1.31 4.70
C PRO A 73 19.81 1.71 3.22
N LEU A 74 19.01 2.74 2.97
CA LEU A 74 18.92 3.36 1.65
C LEU A 74 20.16 4.24 1.42
N LEU A 75 21.00 3.87 0.47
CA LEU A 75 22.27 4.57 0.21
C LEU A 75 22.19 5.65 -0.88
N ARG A 76 21.16 5.59 -1.72
CA ARG A 76 20.94 6.49 -2.86
C ARG A 76 19.46 6.82 -2.95
N ALA A 77 19.13 7.89 -3.66
CA ALA A 77 17.74 8.23 -3.90
C ALA A 77 17.02 7.08 -4.61
N LEU A 78 15.84 6.73 -4.10
CA LEU A 78 14.95 5.71 -4.65
C LEU A 78 13.89 6.39 -5.50
N ARG A 79 13.80 6.03 -6.77
CA ARG A 79 12.72 6.48 -7.65
C ARG A 79 11.54 5.54 -7.55
N LEU A 80 10.37 6.11 -7.31
CA LEU A 80 9.08 5.46 -7.17
C LEU A 80 8.18 5.88 -8.35
N PRO A 81 7.03 5.21 -8.55
CA PRO A 81 6.01 5.64 -9.50
C PRO A 81 5.55 7.09 -9.24
N ASN A 82 4.85 7.67 -10.22
CA ASN A 82 4.33 9.05 -10.16
C ASN A 82 5.43 10.11 -9.94
N GLU A 83 6.64 9.83 -10.43
CA GLU A 83 7.80 10.73 -10.40
C GLU A 83 8.23 11.12 -8.99
N ILE A 84 7.94 10.27 -8.00
CA ILE A 84 8.36 10.45 -6.62
C ILE A 84 9.80 9.97 -6.48
N GLU A 85 10.64 10.77 -5.84
CA GLU A 85 12.02 10.44 -5.48
C GLU A 85 12.18 10.54 -3.96
N LEU A 86 12.60 9.44 -3.34
CA LEU A 86 12.88 9.39 -1.90
C LEU A 86 14.38 9.41 -1.66
N HIS A 87 14.85 10.41 -0.93
CA HIS A 87 16.25 10.51 -0.52
C HIS A 87 16.56 9.67 0.74
N PRO A 88 17.84 9.27 0.94
CA PRO A 88 18.30 8.57 2.14
C PRO A 88 17.98 9.25 3.49
N ASP A 89 17.81 10.56 3.48
CA ASP A 89 17.46 11.39 4.64
C ASP A 89 15.95 11.51 4.89
N GLY A 90 15.13 10.84 4.07
CA GLY A 90 13.68 10.82 4.17
C GLY A 90 12.96 11.87 3.36
N VAL A 91 13.67 12.78 2.67
CA VAL A 91 13.02 13.83 1.87
C VAL A 91 12.36 13.21 0.64
N LEU A 92 11.12 13.61 0.40
CA LEU A 92 10.32 13.22 -0.76
C LEU A 92 10.27 14.38 -1.75
N LEU A 93 10.68 14.11 -2.99
CA LEU A 93 10.60 15.03 -4.10
C LEU A 93 9.60 14.51 -5.14
N LYS A 94 8.91 15.41 -5.84
CA LYS A 94 8.18 15.13 -7.07
C LYS A 94 8.65 16.10 -8.13
N ARG A 95 9.17 15.60 -9.25
CA ARG A 95 9.81 16.43 -10.30
C ARG A 95 10.86 17.41 -9.73
N GLY A 96 11.62 16.97 -8.73
CA GLY A 96 12.65 17.79 -8.06
C GLY A 96 12.11 18.79 -7.02
N ALA A 97 10.80 18.98 -6.90
CA ALA A 97 10.21 19.85 -5.88
C ALA A 97 9.89 19.06 -4.59
N PRO A 98 10.18 19.59 -3.40
CA PRO A 98 9.89 18.90 -2.14
C PRO A 98 8.38 18.80 -1.90
N ILE A 99 7.89 17.58 -1.68
CA ILE A 99 6.49 17.30 -1.37
C ILE A 99 6.28 16.85 0.08
N GLY A 100 7.37 16.51 0.80
CA GLY A 100 7.29 16.14 2.20
C GLY A 100 8.56 15.46 2.70
N LYS A 101 8.49 14.92 3.90
CA LYS A 101 9.55 14.13 4.53
C LYS A 101 8.93 13.00 5.33
N LEU A 102 9.50 11.80 5.23
CA LEU A 102 9.07 10.67 6.06
C LEU A 102 9.35 10.94 7.53
N ALA A 103 8.33 10.80 8.37
CA ALA A 103 8.43 10.83 9.81
C ALA A 103 8.79 9.45 10.39
N GLU A 104 9.33 9.43 11.60
CA GLU A 104 9.73 8.19 12.28
C GLU A 104 8.57 7.17 12.33
N GLY A 105 8.85 5.94 11.90
CA GLY A 105 7.86 4.86 11.86
C GLY A 105 6.92 4.89 10.65
N GLU A 106 6.91 5.95 9.84
CA GLU A 106 6.21 5.95 8.56
C GLU A 106 6.85 4.98 7.58
N ARG A 107 6.01 4.41 6.70
CA ARG A 107 6.43 3.48 5.65
C ARG A 107 5.92 3.95 4.31
N LEU A 108 6.80 4.01 3.33
CA LEU A 108 6.44 4.31 1.95
C LEU A 108 6.56 3.03 1.11
N PHE A 109 5.46 2.64 0.50
CA PHE A 109 5.40 1.47 -0.36
C PHE A 109 5.94 1.76 -1.75
N MET A 110 6.31 0.70 -2.48
CA MET A 110 6.87 0.85 -3.83
C MET A 110 5.87 1.42 -4.84
N ASP A 111 4.58 1.46 -4.51
CA ASP A 111 3.53 2.10 -5.31
C ASP A 111 3.26 3.56 -4.90
N GLY A 112 4.06 4.11 -3.97
CA GLY A 112 3.95 5.48 -3.49
C GLY A 112 2.94 5.69 -2.36
N ALA A 113 2.24 4.64 -1.89
CA ALA A 113 1.37 4.76 -0.73
C ALA A 113 2.18 4.96 0.57
N LEU A 114 1.79 5.93 1.39
CA LEU A 114 2.38 6.24 2.68
C LEU A 114 1.50 5.68 3.79
N PHE A 115 2.05 4.79 4.60
CA PHE A 115 1.43 4.25 5.80
C PHE A 115 2.00 4.91 7.04
N ARG A 116 1.11 5.30 7.94
CA ARG A 116 1.45 5.96 9.20
C ARG A 116 1.34 5.01 10.38
N PRO A 117 2.08 5.26 11.48
CA PRO A 117 2.00 4.44 12.69
C PRO A 117 0.61 4.33 13.33
N ASP A 118 -0.29 5.27 13.04
CA ASP A 118 -1.69 5.24 13.48
C ASP A 118 -2.58 4.24 12.69
N GLY A 119 -2.01 3.59 11.67
CA GLY A 119 -2.70 2.64 10.79
C GLY A 119 -3.25 3.28 9.53
N SER A 120 -3.25 4.61 9.41
CA SER A 120 -3.80 5.31 8.25
C SER A 120 -2.90 5.15 7.04
N MET A 121 -3.50 5.26 5.85
CA MET A 121 -2.78 5.27 4.59
C MET A 121 -3.19 6.47 3.74
N THR A 122 -2.21 7.10 3.10
CA THR A 122 -2.37 8.29 2.26
C THR A 122 -1.39 8.25 1.10
N TYR A 123 -1.41 9.26 0.23
CA TYR A 123 -0.30 9.55 -0.67
C TYR A 123 0.40 10.85 -0.24
N PRO A 124 1.74 10.94 -0.40
CA PRO A 124 2.49 12.14 -0.04
C PRO A 124 2.26 13.29 -1.03
N GLN A 125 1.97 12.96 -2.29
CA GLN A 125 1.60 13.92 -3.31
C GLN A 125 0.17 14.43 -3.12
N GLU A 126 -0.13 15.57 -3.76
CA GLU A 126 -1.49 16.05 -3.85
C GLU A 126 -2.40 14.98 -4.45
N HIS A 127 -3.52 14.73 -3.77
CA HIS A 127 -4.55 13.82 -4.23
C HIS A 127 -5.90 14.24 -3.67
N PHE A 128 -6.95 13.65 -4.21
CA PHE A 128 -8.30 13.81 -3.75
C PHE A 128 -8.81 12.48 -3.22
N VAL A 129 -9.58 12.50 -2.14
CA VAL A 129 -10.19 11.32 -1.54
C VAL A 129 -11.61 11.63 -1.11
N ARG A 130 -12.54 10.72 -1.39
CA ARG A 130 -13.89 10.83 -0.84
C ARG A 130 -13.95 10.19 0.53
N VAL A 131 -14.38 10.93 1.55
CA VAL A 131 -14.52 10.43 2.92
C VAL A 131 -15.91 10.80 3.42
N LYS A 132 -16.71 9.79 3.78
CA LYS A 132 -18.08 9.95 4.30
C LYS A 132 -18.94 10.81 3.38
N GLY A 133 -18.89 10.51 2.08
CA GLY A 133 -19.64 11.25 1.05
C GLY A 133 -19.08 12.63 0.65
N LYS A 134 -18.09 13.16 1.37
CA LYS A 134 -17.47 14.46 1.08
C LYS A 134 -16.17 14.27 0.32
N LEU A 135 -15.93 15.10 -0.69
CA LEU A 135 -14.64 15.12 -1.36
C LEU A 135 -13.66 15.97 -0.56
N MET A 136 -12.48 15.41 -0.31
CA MET A 136 -11.38 16.07 0.36
C MET A 136 -10.20 16.16 -0.60
N ARG A 137 -9.57 17.33 -0.68
CA ARG A 137 -8.26 17.53 -1.31
C ARG A 137 -7.21 17.38 -0.22
N VAL A 138 -6.20 16.57 -0.45
CA VAL A 138 -5.12 16.32 0.48
C VAL A 138 -3.84 16.86 -0.12
N VAL A 139 -3.25 17.86 0.52
CA VAL A 139 -1.99 18.49 0.13
C VAL A 139 -1.03 18.37 1.31
N GLN A 140 0.11 17.71 1.11
CA GLN A 140 1.12 17.53 2.16
C GLN A 140 0.55 16.91 3.46
N GLY A 141 -0.44 16.04 3.32
CA GLY A 141 -1.13 15.38 4.44
C GLY A 141 -2.22 16.20 5.13
N VAL A 142 -2.44 17.45 4.72
CA VAL A 142 -3.56 18.29 5.19
C VAL A 142 -4.76 18.06 4.29
N ALA A 143 -5.89 17.64 4.88
CA ALA A 143 -7.13 17.38 4.17
C ALA A 143 -8.09 18.57 4.28
N GLU A 144 -8.52 19.10 3.14
CA GLU A 144 -9.44 20.22 3.02
C GLU A 144 -10.67 19.83 2.20
N PRO A 145 -11.89 20.26 2.58
CA PRO A 145 -13.08 19.94 1.82
C PRO A 145 -13.06 20.63 0.46
N VAL A 146 -13.38 19.89 -0.59
CA VAL A 146 -13.55 20.43 -1.94
C VAL A 146 -14.99 20.91 -2.10
N PRO A 147 -15.22 22.19 -2.43
CA PRO A 147 -16.56 22.68 -2.70
C PRO A 147 -17.13 22.01 -3.96
N PRO A 148 -18.45 21.76 -4.02
CA PRO A 148 -19.08 21.30 -5.25
C PRO A 148 -18.94 22.37 -6.35
N GLY A 149 -18.90 21.94 -7.60
CA GLY A 149 -18.76 22.80 -8.77
C GLY A 149 -17.33 23.03 -9.23
N GLN A 150 -16.34 22.40 -8.59
CA GLN A 150 -14.93 22.53 -8.97
C GLN A 150 -14.61 21.68 -10.22
N GLN A 151 -13.85 22.26 -11.15
CA GLN A 151 -13.25 21.54 -12.27
C GLN A 151 -11.81 21.15 -11.92
N LEU A 152 -11.44 19.90 -12.18
CA LEU A 152 -10.07 19.38 -12.07
C LEU A 152 -9.23 19.81 -13.27
N GLU A 153 -7.90 19.62 -13.18
CA GLU A 153 -6.96 20.00 -14.25
C GLU A 153 -7.26 19.29 -15.57
N ASN A 154 -7.73 18.05 -15.49
CA ASN A 154 -8.11 17.27 -16.67
C ASN A 154 -9.48 17.64 -17.26
N GLY A 155 -10.14 18.67 -16.73
CA GLY A 155 -11.47 19.11 -17.17
C GLY A 155 -12.64 18.36 -16.53
N THR A 156 -12.40 17.38 -15.65
CA THR A 156 -13.47 16.68 -14.92
C THR A 156 -14.15 17.62 -13.95
N TRP A 157 -15.48 17.71 -14.03
CA TRP A 157 -16.29 18.52 -13.14
C TRP A 157 -16.78 17.70 -11.94
N ILE A 158 -16.62 18.25 -10.75
CA ILE A 158 -17.03 17.62 -9.48
C ILE A 158 -18.31 18.28 -8.99
N GLY A 159 -19.40 17.53 -9.07
CA GLY A 159 -20.69 17.92 -8.52
C GLY A 159 -20.85 17.57 -7.05
N GLU A 160 -22.05 17.83 -6.54
CA GLU A 160 -22.43 17.44 -5.20
C GLU A 160 -22.33 15.92 -4.98
N TYR A 161 -22.12 15.53 -3.72
CA TYR A 161 -22.08 14.13 -3.27
C TYR A 161 -21.03 13.26 -3.97
N GLY A 162 -20.01 13.87 -4.59
CA GLY A 162 -18.94 13.15 -5.30
C GLY A 162 -19.33 12.64 -6.70
N ARG A 163 -20.35 13.25 -7.32
CA ARG A 163 -20.64 13.03 -8.75
C ARG A 163 -19.51 13.65 -9.59
N MET A 164 -18.93 12.90 -10.51
CA MET A 164 -17.91 13.38 -11.45
C MET A 164 -18.49 13.36 -12.86
N ILE A 165 -18.29 14.45 -13.62
CA ILE A 165 -18.60 14.53 -15.05
C ILE A 165 -17.28 14.71 -15.79
N MET A 166 -16.85 13.67 -16.51
CA MET A 166 -15.61 13.69 -17.28
C MET A 166 -15.74 14.58 -18.53
N PRO A 167 -14.64 15.04 -19.13
CA PRO A 167 -14.67 15.88 -20.34
C PRO A 167 -15.43 15.26 -21.52
N ASN A 168 -15.52 13.93 -21.59
CA ASN A 168 -16.28 13.19 -22.60
C ASN A 168 -17.79 13.10 -22.31
N GLY A 169 -18.27 13.75 -21.24
CA GLY A 169 -19.67 13.73 -20.80
C GLY A 169 -20.06 12.52 -19.96
N TYR A 170 -19.16 11.55 -19.73
CA TYR A 170 -19.47 10.40 -18.89
C TYR A 170 -19.56 10.80 -17.42
N ALA A 171 -20.62 10.34 -16.75
CA ALA A 171 -20.86 10.61 -15.34
C ALA A 171 -20.54 9.38 -14.48
N SER A 172 -19.85 9.60 -13.35
CA SER A 172 -19.57 8.58 -12.35
C SER A 172 -19.81 9.11 -10.94
N HIS A 173 -19.85 8.20 -9.96
CA HIS A 173 -19.88 8.54 -8.55
C HIS A 173 -18.64 7.97 -7.87
N LEU A 174 -17.92 8.83 -7.16
CA LEU A 174 -16.80 8.41 -6.33
C LEU A 174 -17.29 7.53 -5.19
N GLN A 175 -16.57 6.45 -4.91
CA GLN A 175 -16.78 5.65 -3.71
C GLN A 175 -15.98 6.21 -2.55
N ASP A 176 -16.44 5.98 -1.32
CA ASP A 176 -15.68 6.39 -0.14
C ASP A 176 -14.35 5.62 -0.10
N GLY A 177 -13.27 6.32 0.24
CA GLY A 177 -11.89 5.86 0.16
C GLY A 177 -11.32 5.76 -1.25
N GLN A 178 -12.05 6.14 -2.29
CA GLN A 178 -11.49 6.22 -3.64
C GLN A 178 -10.58 7.45 -3.73
N ILE A 179 -9.40 7.25 -4.33
CA ILE A 179 -8.33 8.26 -4.38
C ILE A 179 -8.02 8.57 -5.85
N PHE A 180 -7.83 9.84 -6.19
CA PHE A 180 -7.41 10.26 -7.52
C PHE A 180 -6.44 11.44 -7.49
N GLN A 181 -5.65 11.58 -8.54
CA GLN A 181 -4.71 12.68 -8.74
C GLN A 181 -5.41 13.92 -9.33
N PRO A 182 -4.79 15.12 -9.29
CA PRO A 182 -5.33 16.33 -9.92
C PRO A 182 -5.61 16.20 -11.42
N ASP A 183 -4.84 15.36 -12.12
CA ASP A 183 -5.07 14.97 -13.52
C ASP A 183 -6.23 13.96 -13.70
N GLY A 184 -6.92 13.62 -12.62
CA GLY A 184 -8.04 12.69 -12.54
C GLY A 184 -7.70 11.21 -12.71
N GLN A 185 -6.41 10.84 -12.80
CA GLN A 185 -6.01 9.44 -12.74
C GLN A 185 -6.33 8.85 -11.35
N GLU A 186 -6.96 7.68 -11.34
CA GLU A 186 -7.28 6.97 -10.10
C GLU A 186 -6.02 6.32 -9.51
N LEU A 187 -5.76 6.58 -8.23
CA LEU A 187 -4.70 5.88 -7.48
C LEU A 187 -5.26 4.59 -6.91
N ARG A 188 -4.42 3.56 -6.87
CA ARG A 188 -4.80 2.26 -6.31
C ARG A 188 -5.07 2.38 -4.83
N ALA A 189 -6.35 2.33 -4.43
CA ALA A 189 -6.71 2.29 -3.02
C ALA A 189 -6.39 0.91 -2.43
N TRP A 190 -5.81 0.90 -1.24
CA TRP A 190 -5.60 -0.33 -0.46
C TRP A 190 -6.38 -0.24 0.82
N ASP A 191 -6.99 -1.36 1.20
CA ASP A 191 -7.39 -1.52 2.58
C ASP A 191 -6.18 -2.06 3.37
N THR A 192 -6.04 -1.68 4.63
CA THR A 192 -4.99 -2.21 5.49
C THR A 192 -5.54 -2.82 6.77
N ILE A 193 -4.80 -3.79 7.30
CA ILE A 193 -5.06 -4.43 8.58
C ILE A 193 -3.79 -4.31 9.39
N THR A 194 -3.85 -3.64 10.53
CA THR A 194 -2.74 -3.55 11.48
C THR A 194 -3.12 -4.32 12.74
N TYR A 195 -2.25 -5.21 13.20
CA TYR A 195 -2.40 -5.87 14.49
C TYR A 195 -1.30 -5.40 15.43
N ARG A 196 -1.68 -4.74 16.52
CA ARG A 196 -0.73 -4.18 17.49
C ARG A 196 -1.31 -4.17 18.90
N ASP A 197 -0.53 -4.59 19.87
CA ASP A 197 -0.89 -4.65 21.29
C ASP A 197 -2.20 -5.43 21.52
N GLY A 198 -2.38 -6.52 20.77
CA GLY A 198 -3.60 -7.34 20.82
C GLY A 198 -4.84 -6.68 20.19
N ARG A 199 -4.68 -5.58 19.45
CA ARG A 199 -5.77 -4.83 18.82
C ARG A 199 -5.64 -4.87 17.31
N VAL A 200 -6.77 -5.04 16.63
CA VAL A 200 -6.87 -4.89 15.18
C VAL A 200 -7.37 -3.48 14.85
N VAL A 201 -6.66 -2.80 13.94
CA VAL A 201 -7.09 -1.55 13.34
C VAL A 201 -7.12 -1.73 11.83
N LEU A 202 -8.27 -1.41 11.23
CA LEU A 202 -8.48 -1.47 9.80
C LEU A 202 -8.41 -0.06 9.21
N PHE A 203 -7.73 0.10 8.08
CA PHE A 203 -7.97 1.25 7.22
C PHE A 203 -8.80 0.76 6.04
N LYS A 204 -10.09 1.10 6.03
CA LYS A 204 -11.04 0.64 5.04
C LYS A 204 -11.90 1.80 4.55
N ASP A 205 -12.01 1.93 3.23
CA ASP A 205 -12.83 2.97 2.58
C ASP A 205 -12.51 4.38 3.10
N GLY A 206 -11.21 4.66 3.31
CA GLY A 206 -10.71 5.96 3.80
C GLY A 206 -10.94 6.22 5.29
N SER A 207 -11.40 5.21 6.04
CA SER A 207 -11.68 5.33 7.48
C SER A 207 -10.80 4.39 8.30
N LEU A 208 -10.31 4.89 9.44
CA LEU A 208 -9.72 4.07 10.48
C LEU A 208 -10.82 3.45 11.34
N ILE A 209 -10.83 2.13 11.44
CA ILE A 209 -11.83 1.34 12.14
C ILE A 209 -11.12 0.42 13.13
N PRO A 210 -11.11 0.74 14.43
CA PRO A 210 -10.73 -0.22 15.46
C PRO A 210 -11.71 -1.39 15.44
N LEU A 211 -11.20 -2.62 15.43
CA LEU A 211 -12.02 -3.83 15.44
C LEU A 211 -11.90 -4.52 16.80
N PRO A 212 -12.90 -4.39 17.69
CA PRO A 212 -12.86 -5.00 19.02
C PRO A 212 -12.83 -6.53 18.97
N PRO A 213 -12.28 -7.20 20.00
CA PRO A 213 -12.36 -8.66 20.13
C PRO A 213 -13.80 -9.17 20.00
N GLY A 214 -13.97 -10.32 19.34
CA GLY A 214 -15.29 -10.93 19.08
C GLY A 214 -16.09 -10.29 17.93
N ARG A 215 -15.58 -9.21 17.30
CA ARG A 215 -16.15 -8.66 16.06
C ARG A 215 -15.42 -9.21 14.84
N THR A 216 -16.14 -9.27 13.73
CA THR A 216 -15.63 -9.66 12.42
C THR A 216 -15.97 -8.56 11.42
N MET A 217 -15.05 -8.26 10.50
CA MET A 217 -15.26 -7.36 9.38
C MET A 217 -14.85 -8.04 8.07
N VAL A 218 -15.58 -7.75 6.99
CA VAL A 218 -15.23 -8.20 5.64
C VAL A 218 -14.50 -7.08 4.91
N MET A 219 -13.35 -7.38 4.33
CA MET A 219 -12.56 -6.47 3.50
C MET A 219 -13.10 -6.44 2.07
N ASN A 220 -12.65 -5.47 1.26
CA ASN A 220 -13.13 -5.30 -0.11
C ASN A 220 -12.83 -6.49 -1.05
N ASP A 221 -11.85 -7.34 -0.72
CA ASP A 221 -11.52 -8.56 -1.46
C ASP A 221 -12.25 -9.82 -0.93
N GLY A 222 -13.14 -9.67 0.06
CA GLY A 222 -13.81 -10.77 0.73
C GLY A 222 -13.03 -11.40 1.90
N THR A 223 -11.84 -10.92 2.23
CA THR A 223 -11.10 -11.36 3.43
C THR A 223 -11.90 -11.02 4.68
N LEU A 224 -12.12 -12.00 5.55
CA LEU A 224 -12.74 -11.80 6.86
C LEU A 224 -11.65 -11.57 7.90
N VAL A 225 -11.73 -10.45 8.61
CA VAL A 225 -10.84 -10.08 9.71
C VAL A 225 -11.59 -10.19 11.01
N ARG A 226 -11.04 -10.91 11.98
CA ARG A 226 -11.55 -10.95 13.35
C ARG A 226 -10.75 -10.01 14.24
N GLY A 227 -11.40 -9.40 15.23
CA GLY A 227 -10.77 -8.47 16.17
C GLY A 227 -9.68 -9.07 17.07
N ASP A 228 -9.48 -10.39 17.01
CA ASP A 228 -8.38 -11.10 17.65
C ASP A 228 -7.14 -11.25 16.74
N GLY A 229 -7.17 -10.73 15.51
CA GLY A 229 -6.07 -10.82 14.55
C GLY A 229 -6.13 -12.08 13.66
N SER A 230 -7.21 -12.87 13.72
CA SER A 230 -7.42 -13.98 12.77
C SER A 230 -7.95 -13.47 11.43
N LEU A 231 -7.40 -13.95 10.33
CA LEU A 231 -7.84 -13.70 8.97
C LEU A 231 -8.35 -14.98 8.32
N LEU A 232 -9.44 -14.88 7.55
CA LEU A 232 -9.99 -15.95 6.74
C LEU A 232 -10.18 -15.44 5.32
N ARG A 233 -9.56 -16.09 4.33
CA ARG A 233 -9.62 -15.67 2.93
C ARG A 233 -10.33 -16.71 2.08
N HIS A 234 -11.25 -16.27 1.24
CA HIS A 234 -11.74 -17.08 0.13
C HIS A 234 -10.76 -16.96 -1.06
N SER A 235 -10.17 -18.08 -1.47
CA SER A 235 -9.36 -18.13 -2.70
C SER A 235 -10.27 -18.38 -3.89
N ALA A 236 -10.38 -17.42 -4.82
CA ALA A 236 -11.13 -17.58 -6.07
C ALA A 236 -10.55 -18.69 -6.98
N ALA A 237 -9.29 -19.08 -6.78
CA ALA A 237 -8.59 -20.05 -7.62
C ALA A 237 -9.05 -21.51 -7.41
N ARG A 238 -9.84 -21.79 -6.37
CA ARG A 238 -10.36 -23.12 -6.12
C ARG A 238 -11.74 -22.99 -5.49
N ALA A 239 -12.77 -23.38 -6.25
CA ALA A 239 -14.16 -23.36 -5.83
C ALA A 239 -14.46 -23.98 -4.44
N TYR A 240 -13.51 -24.74 -3.86
CA TYR A 240 -13.65 -25.40 -2.55
C TYR A 240 -12.33 -25.56 -1.76
N ALA A 241 -11.25 -24.82 -2.03
CA ALA A 241 -10.00 -25.08 -1.30
C ALA A 241 -9.83 -24.23 -0.04
N SER A 242 -9.91 -24.94 1.09
CA SER A 242 -9.28 -24.68 2.38
C SER A 242 -9.06 -23.21 2.73
N GLU A 243 -10.06 -22.66 3.41
CA GLU A 243 -9.93 -21.59 4.38
C GLU A 243 -8.79 -21.90 5.36
N ALA A 244 -7.56 -21.50 5.05
CA ALA A 244 -6.48 -21.55 6.03
C ALA A 244 -6.61 -20.29 6.90
N PRO A 245 -7.03 -20.41 8.18
CA PRO A 245 -7.03 -19.27 9.07
C PRO A 245 -5.58 -18.82 9.28
N VAL A 246 -5.36 -17.52 9.13
CA VAL A 246 -4.05 -16.91 9.32
C VAL A 246 -4.13 -16.12 10.61
N ARG A 247 -3.12 -16.27 11.47
CA ARG A 247 -3.00 -15.46 12.67
C ARG A 247 -1.97 -14.37 12.46
N LEU A 248 -2.38 -13.12 12.67
CA LEU A 248 -1.46 -11.99 12.72
C LEU A 248 -0.65 -12.02 14.01
N SER A 249 0.62 -11.68 13.87
CA SER A 249 1.56 -11.44 14.96
C SER A 249 1.61 -9.96 15.28
N ASP A 250 2.07 -9.63 16.49
CA ASP A 250 2.17 -8.24 16.91
C ASP A 250 3.07 -7.42 15.97
N GLY A 251 2.56 -6.27 15.52
CA GLY A 251 3.21 -5.40 14.55
C GLY A 251 2.93 -5.75 13.08
N ASP A 252 2.20 -6.83 12.78
CA ASP A 252 1.88 -7.18 11.40
C ASP A 252 1.01 -6.10 10.74
N LEU A 253 1.35 -5.84 9.47
CA LEU A 253 0.59 -4.98 8.57
C LEU A 253 0.23 -5.77 7.31
N VAL A 254 -1.05 -5.86 7.00
CA VAL A 254 -1.56 -6.48 5.76
C VAL A 254 -2.12 -5.40 4.87
N ARG A 255 -1.80 -5.47 3.57
CA ARG A 255 -2.41 -4.66 2.52
C ARG A 255 -3.27 -5.57 1.65
N VAL A 256 -4.53 -5.19 1.57
CA VAL A 256 -5.52 -5.86 0.76
C VAL A 256 -5.84 -4.95 -0.42
N VAL A 257 -5.75 -5.48 -1.64
CA VAL A 257 -6.16 -4.74 -2.83
C VAL A 257 -7.65 -4.48 -2.73
N ARG A 258 -8.04 -3.21 -2.91
CA ARG A 258 -9.45 -2.90 -3.13
C ARG A 258 -9.85 -3.41 -4.51
N LEU A 259 -10.70 -4.43 -4.56
CA LEU A 259 -11.30 -4.84 -5.81
C LEU A 259 -12.20 -3.70 -6.32
N PRO A 260 -12.09 -3.31 -7.60
CA PRO A 260 -13.01 -2.34 -8.17
C PRO A 260 -14.42 -2.89 -8.03
N GLY A 261 -15.32 -2.13 -7.39
CA GLY A 261 -16.71 -2.53 -7.29
C GLY A 261 -17.32 -2.76 -8.69
N PRO A 262 -18.44 -3.50 -8.79
CA PRO A 262 -19.05 -3.96 -10.06
C PRO A 262 -19.45 -2.86 -11.06
N ARG A 263 -19.20 -1.58 -10.76
CA ARG A 263 -19.48 -0.43 -11.63
C ARG A 263 -18.23 0.30 -12.16
N ASN A 264 -17.02 -0.03 -11.69
CA ASN A 264 -15.80 0.70 -12.08
C ASN A 264 -14.99 0.02 -13.20
N GLY A 265 -15.31 -1.23 -13.58
CA GLY A 265 -14.58 -1.96 -14.62
C GLY A 265 -14.60 -1.31 -16.01
N HIS A 266 -15.64 -0.53 -16.33
CA HIS A 266 -15.70 0.23 -17.60
C HIS A 266 -14.72 1.40 -17.68
N ARG A 267 -14.16 1.84 -16.56
CA ARG A 267 -13.20 2.96 -16.50
C ARG A 267 -11.81 2.52 -16.97
N GLN A 268 -11.36 1.33 -16.54
CA GLN A 268 -10.02 0.80 -16.86
C GLN A 268 -9.92 0.23 -18.28
N LEU A 269 -10.98 -0.40 -18.80
CA LEU A 269 -11.00 -1.00 -20.15
C LEU A 269 -10.92 0.02 -21.30
N LYS A 270 -11.10 1.31 -21.03
CA LYS A 270 -11.08 2.38 -22.04
C LYS A 270 -9.88 3.34 -21.94
N GLY A 271 -8.90 3.04 -21.06
CA GLY A 271 -7.66 3.83 -20.99
C GLY A 271 -7.89 5.29 -20.58
N TYR A 272 -8.71 5.52 -19.56
CA TYR A 272 -8.88 6.82 -18.90
C TYR A 272 -8.05 6.90 -17.63
#